data_AF-A0A1M5RWK6-F1
#
_entry.id   AF-A0A1M5RWK6-F1
#
_cell.length_a   1.000
_cell.length_b   1.000
_cell.length_c   1.000
_cell.angle_alpha   90.00
_cell.angle_beta   90.00
_cell.angle_gamma   90.00
#
_symmetry.space_group_name_H-M   'P 1'
#
loop_
_entity.id
_entity.type
_entity.pdbx_description
1 polymer ?
#
loop_
_entity_poly.entity_id
_entity_poly.type
_entity_poly.pdbx_seq_one_letter_code
_entity_poly.pdbx_strand_id
1 'polypeptide(L)'
;MIFNRKIEVIFTKEDELILDGQSKICNWLYNYLLEMTIKDYRENNNDKKLLAGRNLRNQVPILKQEFVFLNSVHSSPLKNTAIRLKETYKKFFNNETGYPKFKSWKKHWFSLYYDEPNKGFKLIGNKNLQISLGINKENKRIKVIGKLKENLNLRNTDKIKNF
;
A
#
# COMPACT_ATOMS: atom_id res chain seq x y z
N MET A 1 3.43 -10.46 -25.63
CA MET A 1 2.13 -9.77 -25.42
C MET A 1 1.90 -9.62 -23.92
N ILE A 2 1.46 -8.45 -23.46
CA ILE A 2 1.12 -8.20 -22.04
C ILE A 2 -0.40 -8.22 -21.93
N PHE A 3 -0.94 -8.93 -20.95
CA PHE A 3 -2.37 -8.99 -20.68
C PHE A 3 -2.65 -8.52 -19.25
N ASN A 4 -3.68 -7.68 -19.11
CA ASN A 4 -4.11 -7.17 -17.82
C ASN A 4 -5.39 -7.93 -17.43
N ARG A 5 -5.41 -8.54 -16.25
CA ARG A 5 -6.60 -9.26 -15.75
C ARG A 5 -6.96 -8.78 -14.36
N LYS A 6 -8.24 -8.43 -14.18
CA LYS A 6 -8.84 -8.15 -12.87
C LYS A 6 -9.58 -9.41 -12.44
N ILE A 7 -9.21 -9.97 -11.30
CA ILE A 7 -9.84 -11.18 -10.75
C ILE A 7 -10.30 -10.87 -9.33
N GLU A 8 -11.55 -11.20 -9.04
CA GLU A 8 -12.08 -11.11 -7.69
C GLU A 8 -11.46 -12.22 -6.81
N VAL A 9 -11.09 -11.86 -5.59
CA VAL A 9 -10.49 -12.77 -4.62
C VAL A 9 -11.41 -12.83 -3.41
N ILE A 10 -11.85 -14.03 -3.07
CA ILE A 10 -12.76 -14.31 -1.97
C ILE A 10 -11.92 -14.75 -0.77
N PHE A 11 -12.08 -14.06 0.36
CA PHE A 11 -11.40 -14.35 1.61
C PHE A 11 -12.39 -14.88 2.65
N THR A 12 -11.88 -15.49 3.72
CA THR A 12 -12.70 -15.75 4.91
C THR A 12 -13.06 -14.43 5.58
N LYS A 13 -14.13 -14.43 6.41
CA LYS A 13 -14.52 -13.22 7.15
C LYS A 13 -13.41 -12.67 8.04
N GLU A 14 -12.59 -13.56 8.61
CA GLU A 14 -11.43 -13.18 9.41
C GLU A 14 -10.36 -12.48 8.56
N ASP A 15 -9.99 -13.06 7.41
CA ASP A 15 -8.99 -12.47 6.50
C ASP A 15 -9.47 -11.13 5.90
N GLU A 16 -10.77 -10.98 5.63
CA GLU A 16 -11.35 -9.70 5.20
C GLU A 16 -11.12 -8.61 6.26
N LEU A 17 -11.35 -8.92 7.54
CA LEU A 17 -11.13 -7.98 8.65
C LEU A 17 -9.64 -7.64 8.83
N ILE A 18 -8.75 -8.62 8.64
CA ILE A 18 -7.31 -8.39 8.68
C ILE A 18 -6.92 -7.41 7.57
N LEU A 19 -7.35 -7.65 6.33
CA LEU A 19 -7.07 -6.81 5.17
C LEU A 19 -7.65 -5.39 5.32
N ASP A 20 -8.84 -5.25 5.90
CA ASP A 20 -9.42 -3.96 6.27
C ASP A 20 -8.56 -3.21 7.30
N GLY A 21 -8.02 -3.92 8.30
CA GLY A 21 -7.03 -3.36 9.22
C GLY A 21 -5.79 -2.81 8.49
N GLN A 22 -5.27 -3.54 7.50
CA GLN A 22 -4.13 -3.08 6.70
C GLN A 22 -4.45 -1.80 5.91
N SER A 23 -5.63 -1.75 5.31
CA SER A 23 -6.15 -0.60 4.57
C SER A 23 -6.29 0.63 5.48
N LYS A 24 -6.87 0.45 6.67
CA LYS A 24 -6.99 1.47 7.71
C LYS A 24 -5.65 2.04 8.17
N ILE A 25 -4.65 1.19 8.35
CA ILE A 25 -3.28 1.63 8.68
C ILE A 25 -2.68 2.46 7.54
N CYS A 26 -2.93 2.10 6.28
CA CYS A 26 -2.48 2.91 5.14
C CYS A 26 -3.19 4.27 5.08
N ASN A 27 -4.49 4.36 5.40
CA ASN A 27 -5.18 5.65 5.53
C ASN A 27 -4.56 6.52 6.63
N TRP A 28 -4.24 5.93 7.78
CA TRP A 28 -3.57 6.63 8.86
C TRP A 28 -2.21 7.18 8.39
N LEU A 29 -1.39 6.34 7.76
CA LEU A 29 -0.07 6.77 7.25
C LEU A 29 -0.21 7.87 6.21
N TYR A 30 -1.21 7.79 5.31
CA TYR A 30 -1.48 8.84 4.34
C TYR A 30 -1.75 10.19 5.03
N ASN A 31 -2.60 10.18 6.05
CA ASN A 31 -2.96 11.39 6.80
C ASN A 31 -1.76 11.97 7.56
N TYR A 32 -0.98 11.11 8.21
CA TYR A 32 0.22 11.52 8.93
C TYR A 32 1.24 12.16 7.98
N LEU A 33 1.49 11.53 6.83
CA LEU A 33 2.39 12.09 5.81
C LEU A 33 1.86 13.42 5.23
N LEU A 34 0.54 13.54 5.05
CA LEU A 34 -0.11 14.79 4.60
C LEU A 34 0.12 15.92 5.62
N GLU A 35 -0.10 15.64 6.90
CA GLU A 35 0.20 16.57 7.99
C GLU A 35 1.67 16.98 8.02
N MET A 36 2.60 16.01 7.89
CA MET A 36 4.03 16.29 7.80
C MET A 36 4.35 17.23 6.63
N THR A 37 3.77 17.01 5.44
CA THR A 37 4.00 17.88 4.28
C THR A 37 3.43 19.29 4.47
N ILE A 38 2.28 19.41 5.13
CA ILE A 38 1.69 20.71 5.46
C ILE A 38 2.59 21.45 6.44
N LYS A 39 3.06 20.78 7.49
CA LYS A 39 3.94 21.34 8.52
C LYS A 39 5.30 21.75 7.94
N ASP A 40 5.90 20.91 7.11
CA ASP A 40 7.16 21.24 6.43
C ASP A 40 7.03 22.54 5.63
N TYR A 41 5.95 22.67 4.86
CA TYR A 41 5.72 23.86 4.03
C TYR A 41 5.39 25.11 4.86
N ARG A 42 4.51 25.01 5.85
CA ARG A 42 3.97 26.18 6.58
C ARG A 42 4.87 26.65 7.71
N GLU A 43 5.52 25.74 8.40
CA GLU A 43 6.22 26.03 9.67
C GLU A 43 7.74 25.91 9.53
N ASN A 44 8.24 25.07 8.61
CA ASN A 44 9.67 24.80 8.47
C ASN A 44 10.27 25.38 7.18
N ASN A 45 9.63 26.37 6.56
CA ASN A 45 10.07 26.98 5.28
C ASN A 45 10.39 25.96 4.17
N ASN A 46 9.73 24.79 4.19
CA ASN A 46 9.95 23.68 3.27
C ASN A 46 11.42 23.16 3.28
N ASP A 47 12.11 23.23 4.42
CA ASP A 47 13.49 22.79 4.58
C ASP A 47 13.71 21.32 4.23
N LYS A 48 12.79 20.44 4.64
CA LYS A 48 12.92 18.99 4.37
C LYS A 48 12.60 18.64 2.92
N LYS A 49 11.99 19.57 2.18
CA LYS A 49 11.56 19.41 0.79
C LYS A 49 10.86 18.07 0.61
N LEU A 50 9.88 17.75 1.45
CA LEU A 50 9.32 16.39 1.53
C LEU A 50 8.77 15.89 0.18
N LEU A 51 8.22 16.78 -0.63
CA LEU A 51 7.68 16.45 -1.95
C LEU A 51 8.76 16.27 -3.04
N ALA A 52 10.02 16.61 -2.78
CA ALA A 52 11.12 16.41 -3.72
C ALA A 52 11.63 14.96 -3.73
N GLY A 53 12.04 14.48 -4.91
CA GLY A 53 12.71 13.18 -5.05
C GLY A 53 11.98 12.04 -4.36
N ARG A 54 12.66 11.34 -3.44
CA ARG A 54 12.11 10.24 -2.64
C ARG A 54 11.90 10.60 -1.17
N ASN A 55 11.96 11.89 -0.80
CA ASN A 55 12.03 12.33 0.59
C ASN A 55 10.83 11.87 1.41
N LEU A 56 9.60 12.06 0.90
CA LEU A 56 8.37 11.59 1.56
C LEU A 56 8.34 10.07 1.73
N ARG A 57 8.77 9.31 0.71
CA ARG A 57 8.84 7.84 0.78
C ARG A 57 9.88 7.38 1.81
N ASN A 58 10.97 8.12 1.96
CA ASN A 58 12.03 7.83 2.92
C ASN A 58 11.63 8.13 4.37
N GLN A 59 10.51 8.84 4.61
CA GLN A 59 9.93 8.94 5.94
C GLN A 59 9.31 7.62 6.40
N VAL A 60 8.83 6.76 5.49
CA VAL A 60 8.14 5.52 5.87
C VAL A 60 9.01 4.60 6.76
N PRO A 61 10.29 4.30 6.44
CA PRO A 61 11.16 3.55 7.35
C PRO A 61 11.36 4.20 8.72
N ILE A 62 11.45 5.54 8.80
CA ILE A 62 11.62 6.28 10.05
C ILE A 62 10.36 6.16 10.90
N LEU A 63 9.19 6.41 10.30
CA LEU A 63 7.90 6.27 10.96
C LEU A 63 7.63 4.86 11.46
N LYS A 64 8.19 3.82 10.82
CA LYS A 64 8.07 2.44 11.31
C LYS A 64 8.83 2.18 12.61
N GLN A 65 9.85 2.97 12.91
CA GLN A 65 10.59 2.89 14.17
C GLN A 65 9.79 3.57 15.30
N GLU A 66 9.16 4.70 14.99
CA GLU A 66 8.31 5.45 15.93
C GLU A 66 6.95 4.77 16.16
N PHE A 67 6.26 4.40 15.08
CA PHE A 67 4.94 3.81 15.07
C PHE A 67 5.03 2.32 14.73
N VAL A 68 5.37 1.51 15.72
CA VAL A 68 5.67 0.07 15.55
C VAL A 68 4.51 -0.69 14.90
N PHE A 69 3.25 -0.27 15.06
CA PHE A 69 2.09 -0.89 14.41
C PHE A 69 2.17 -0.85 12.88
N LEU A 70 2.91 0.08 12.27
CA LEU A 70 3.16 0.11 10.83
C LEU A 70 3.90 -1.15 10.35
N ASN A 71 4.67 -1.81 11.22
CA ASN A 71 5.34 -3.07 10.89
C ASN A 71 4.36 -4.21 10.60
N SER A 72 3.10 -4.11 11.03
CA SER A 72 2.05 -5.09 10.72
C SER A 72 1.59 -5.06 9.26
N VAL A 73 1.97 -4.02 8.50
CA VAL A 73 1.71 -3.90 7.07
C VAL A 73 2.95 -4.23 6.24
N HIS A 74 2.74 -4.85 5.08
CA HIS A 74 3.81 -5.10 4.13
C HIS A 74 4.43 -3.78 3.65
N SER A 75 5.73 -3.80 3.32
CA SER A 75 6.46 -2.57 2.98
C SER A 75 5.98 -1.90 1.69
N SER A 76 5.50 -2.68 0.70
CA SER A 76 5.01 -2.15 -0.57
C SER A 76 3.78 -1.25 -0.41
N PRO A 77 2.67 -1.67 0.24
CA PRO A 77 1.54 -0.77 0.49
C PRO A 77 1.95 0.54 1.20
N LEU A 78 2.78 0.46 2.24
CA LEU A 78 3.22 1.66 2.98
C LEU A 78 4.04 2.63 2.12
N LYS A 79 4.99 2.12 1.34
CA LYS A 79 5.79 2.95 0.42
C LYS A 79 4.91 3.56 -0.67
N ASN A 80 3.94 2.80 -1.18
CA ASN A 80 2.99 3.29 -2.17
C ASN A 80 2.04 4.35 -1.61
N THR A 81 1.76 4.34 -0.31
CA THR A 81 1.02 5.43 0.35
C THR A 81 1.73 6.78 0.20
N ALA A 82 3.04 6.83 0.47
CA ALA A 82 3.82 8.04 0.27
C ALA A 82 3.89 8.46 -1.21
N ILE A 83 4.05 7.50 -2.13
CA ILE A 83 4.07 7.77 -3.57
C ILE A 83 2.72 8.36 -4.02
N ARG A 84 1.59 7.77 -3.62
CA ARG A 84 0.25 8.26 -3.96
C ARG A 84 -0.02 9.66 -3.44
N LEU A 85 0.42 9.98 -2.22
CA LEU A 85 0.29 11.34 -1.68
C LEU A 85 1.10 12.33 -2.52
N LYS A 86 2.35 12.00 -2.85
CA LYS A 86 3.20 12.84 -3.72
C LYS A 86 2.56 13.04 -5.10
N GLU A 87 2.03 11.99 -5.73
CA GLU A 87 1.34 12.11 -7.02
C GLU A 87 0.07 12.94 -6.93
N THR A 88 -0.68 12.86 -5.81
CA THR A 88 -1.84 13.74 -5.58
C THR A 88 -1.41 15.22 -5.53
N TYR A 89 -0.31 15.54 -4.82
CA TYR A 89 0.24 16.90 -4.83
C TYR A 89 0.70 17.33 -6.21
N LYS A 90 1.38 16.47 -6.96
CA LYS A 90 1.81 16.75 -8.33
C LYS A 90 0.62 17.13 -9.22
N LYS A 91 -0.45 16.34 -9.18
CA LYS A 91 -1.70 16.62 -9.91
C LYS A 91 -2.38 17.91 -9.45
N PHE A 92 -2.35 18.19 -8.15
CA PHE A 92 -2.83 19.45 -7.61
C PHE A 92 -2.07 20.66 -8.17
N PHE A 93 -0.75 20.61 -8.21
CA PHE A 93 0.06 21.69 -8.79
C PHE A 93 -0.13 21.84 -10.31
N ASN A 94 -0.50 20.76 -10.99
CA ASN A 94 -0.88 20.79 -12.41
C ASN A 94 -2.34 21.21 -12.64
N ASN A 95 -3.08 21.61 -11.61
CA ASN A 95 -4.51 21.94 -11.66
C ASN A 95 -5.42 20.80 -12.16
N GLU A 96 -4.97 19.54 -12.09
CA GLU A 96 -5.74 18.36 -12.51
C GLU A 96 -6.70 17.88 -11.41
N THR A 97 -6.37 18.14 -10.14
CA THR A 97 -7.16 17.74 -8.97
C THR A 97 -7.16 18.81 -7.90
N GLY A 98 -8.15 18.80 -7.01
CA GLY A 98 -8.13 19.66 -5.82
C GLY A 98 -7.02 19.30 -4.83
N TYR A 99 -6.87 20.14 -3.81
CA TYR A 99 -5.88 19.94 -2.73
C TYR A 99 -6.02 18.56 -2.06
N PRO A 100 -4.91 17.86 -1.74
CA PRO A 100 -4.97 16.58 -1.04
C PRO A 100 -5.76 16.66 0.27
N LYS A 101 -6.73 15.76 0.45
CA LYS A 101 -7.59 15.71 1.65
C LYS A 101 -7.22 14.56 2.56
N PHE A 102 -7.43 14.76 3.86
CA PHE A 102 -7.38 13.68 4.84
C PHE A 102 -8.41 12.60 4.49
N LYS A 103 -8.00 11.33 4.65
CA LYS A 103 -8.81 10.15 4.42
C LYS A 103 -9.53 9.77 5.71
N SER A 104 -10.83 9.49 5.61
CA SER A 104 -11.57 8.86 6.70
C SER A 104 -11.01 7.47 6.97
N TRP A 105 -10.67 7.21 8.23
CA TRP A 105 -10.18 5.91 8.67
C TRP A 105 -11.21 4.78 8.43
N LYS A 106 -12.50 5.03 8.70
CA LYS A 106 -13.56 4.02 8.64
C LYS A 106 -14.23 3.89 7.27
N LYS A 107 -14.35 4.99 6.52
CA LYS A 107 -15.24 5.04 5.34
C LYS A 107 -14.57 4.70 4.02
N HIS A 108 -13.24 4.77 3.93
CA HIS A 108 -12.54 4.64 2.65
C HIS A 108 -11.58 3.46 2.65
N TRP A 109 -11.76 2.56 1.71
CA TRP A 109 -10.78 1.52 1.44
C TRP A 109 -9.51 2.12 0.82
N PHE A 110 -8.36 1.77 1.39
CA PHE A 110 -7.06 2.09 0.80
C PHE A 110 -6.53 0.86 0.05
N SER A 111 -6.41 0.96 -1.29
CA SER A 111 -5.93 -0.16 -2.10
C SER A 111 -4.52 -0.58 -1.72
N LEU A 112 -4.36 -1.84 -1.31
CA LEU A 112 -3.07 -2.43 -0.96
C LEU A 112 -2.32 -2.82 -2.24
N TYR A 113 -1.28 -2.06 -2.59
CA TYR A 113 -0.46 -2.30 -3.77
C TYR A 113 0.85 -3.01 -3.42
N TYR A 114 1.17 -4.05 -4.17
CA TYR A 114 2.34 -4.89 -3.96
C TYR A 114 3.27 -4.83 -5.18
N ASP A 115 4.49 -4.33 -4.97
CA ASP A 115 5.41 -4.00 -6.08
C ASP A 115 6.09 -5.22 -6.70
N GLU A 116 6.09 -6.38 -6.02
CA GLU A 116 6.76 -7.58 -6.51
C GLU A 116 5.91 -8.85 -6.34
N PRO A 117 5.67 -9.62 -7.43
CA PRO A 117 5.11 -10.96 -7.31
C PRO A 117 6.10 -11.88 -6.58
N ASN A 118 5.60 -12.94 -5.97
CA ASN A 118 6.31 -13.91 -5.13
C ASN A 118 6.93 -13.36 -3.83
N LYS A 119 6.94 -12.04 -3.61
CA LYS A 119 7.29 -11.41 -2.31
C LYS A 119 6.04 -10.89 -1.60
N GLY A 120 5.34 -9.97 -2.26
CA GLY A 120 4.13 -9.34 -1.73
C GLY A 120 2.90 -10.24 -1.83
N PHE A 121 2.76 -10.93 -2.95
CA PHE A 121 1.69 -11.90 -3.18
C PHE A 121 2.23 -13.08 -4.01
N LYS A 122 1.61 -14.23 -3.90
CA LYS A 122 1.99 -15.45 -4.62
C LYS A 122 0.76 -16.25 -5.03
N LEU A 123 0.70 -16.67 -6.28
CA LEU A 123 -0.30 -17.64 -6.73
C LEU A 123 0.12 -19.04 -6.26
N ILE A 124 -0.81 -19.77 -5.63
CA ILE A 124 -0.66 -21.17 -5.22
C ILE A 124 -1.58 -22.00 -6.12
N GLY A 125 -0.98 -22.86 -6.93
CA GLY A 125 -1.68 -23.55 -8.01
C GLY A 125 -2.24 -22.55 -9.03
N ASN A 126 -3.50 -22.74 -9.43
CA ASN A 126 -4.21 -21.85 -10.35
C ASN A 126 -5.42 -21.15 -9.71
N LYS A 127 -5.63 -21.30 -8.38
CA LYS A 127 -6.88 -20.89 -7.73
C LYS A 127 -6.73 -20.15 -6.41
N ASN A 128 -5.58 -20.23 -5.75
CA ASN A 128 -5.39 -19.57 -4.45
C ASN A 128 -4.34 -18.46 -4.57
N LEU A 129 -4.59 -17.33 -3.91
CA LEU A 129 -3.70 -16.19 -3.81
C LEU A 129 -3.27 -16.02 -2.36
N GLN A 130 -1.98 -16.24 -2.10
CA GLN A 130 -1.37 -15.90 -0.83
C GLN A 130 -0.93 -14.44 -0.86
N ILE A 131 -1.32 -13.64 0.14
CA ILE A 131 -0.87 -12.26 0.31
C ILE A 131 -0.01 -12.18 1.56
N SER A 132 1.21 -11.68 1.42
CA SER A 132 2.12 -11.40 2.53
C SER A 132 1.77 -10.06 3.17
N LEU A 133 1.63 -10.03 4.49
CA LEU A 133 1.38 -8.82 5.26
C LEU A 133 2.69 -8.33 5.90
N GLY A 134 2.60 -7.60 7.01
CA GLY A 134 3.72 -7.24 7.85
C GLY A 134 4.21 -8.37 8.76
N ILE A 135 4.98 -7.99 9.77
CA ILE A 135 5.45 -8.88 10.83
C ILE A 135 4.59 -8.72 12.08
N ASN A 136 4.41 -9.81 12.80
CA ASN A 136 3.80 -9.79 14.13
C ASN A 136 4.85 -9.43 15.21
N LYS A 137 4.43 -9.43 16.48
CA LYS A 137 5.32 -9.17 17.64
C LYS A 137 6.47 -10.17 17.77
N GLU A 138 6.35 -11.37 17.21
CA GLU A 138 7.38 -12.42 17.19
C GLU A 138 8.31 -12.32 15.96
N ASN A 139 8.26 -11.21 15.21
CA ASN A 139 8.98 -11.04 13.94
C ASN A 139 8.63 -12.06 12.84
N LYS A 140 7.51 -12.77 12.97
CA LYS A 140 7.01 -13.71 11.94
C LYS A 140 6.14 -12.97 10.93
N ARG A 141 6.38 -13.24 9.65
CA ARG A 141 5.58 -12.71 8.53
C ARG A 141 4.19 -13.32 8.56
N ILE A 142 3.16 -12.48 8.67
CA ILE A 142 1.76 -12.92 8.55
C ILE A 142 1.38 -13.03 7.07
N LYS A 143 0.52 -14.00 6.75
CA LYS A 143 -0.01 -14.24 5.42
C LYS A 143 -1.50 -14.52 5.50
N VAL A 144 -2.25 -14.10 4.49
CA VAL A 144 -3.66 -14.46 4.29
C VAL A 144 -3.80 -15.20 2.97
N ILE A 145 -4.82 -16.06 2.84
CA ILE A 145 -5.02 -16.87 1.63
C ILE A 145 -6.45 -16.63 1.13
N GLY A 146 -6.54 -16.05 -0.06
CA GLY A 146 -7.79 -15.85 -0.76
C GLY A 146 -7.96 -16.84 -1.91
N LYS A 147 -9.20 -17.17 -2.24
CA LYS A 147 -9.56 -17.99 -3.40
C LYS A 147 -9.94 -17.09 -4.56
N LEU A 148 -9.30 -17.27 -5.70
CA LEU A 148 -9.69 -16.60 -6.94
C LEU A 148 -11.07 -17.09 -7.37
N LYS A 149 -11.95 -16.16 -7.77
CA LYS A 149 -13.28 -16.48 -8.31
C LYS A 149 -13.20 -17.27 -9.61
N GLU A 150 -12.13 -17.03 -10.38
CA GLU A 150 -11.83 -17.72 -11.63
C GLU A 150 -10.44 -18.35 -11.57
N ASN A 151 -10.23 -19.46 -12.27
CA ASN A 151 -8.91 -20.07 -12.36
C ASN A 151 -7.98 -19.20 -13.22
N LEU A 152 -6.75 -19.02 -12.74
CA LEU A 152 -5.66 -18.38 -13.47
C LEU A 152 -4.72 -19.47 -14.00
N ASN A 153 -5.03 -19.98 -15.19
CA ASN A 153 -4.20 -20.95 -15.88
C ASN A 153 -3.08 -20.22 -16.62
N LEU A 154 -1.86 -20.36 -16.09
CA LEU A 154 -0.65 -19.81 -16.69
C LEU A 154 0.05 -20.91 -17.49
N ARG A 155 0.53 -20.58 -18.69
CA ARG A 155 1.45 -21.44 -19.44
C ARG A 155 2.81 -21.42 -18.75
N ASN A 156 3.65 -22.44 -18.99
CA ASN A 156 5.00 -22.49 -18.40
C ASN A 156 5.89 -21.31 -18.78
N THR A 157 5.60 -20.64 -19.90
CA THR A 157 6.30 -19.43 -20.36
C THR A 157 5.79 -18.14 -19.72
N ASP A 158 4.61 -18.17 -19.09
CA ASP A 158 3.96 -16.97 -18.59
C ASP A 158 4.63 -16.51 -17.29
N LYS A 159 4.86 -15.20 -17.19
CA LYS A 159 5.41 -14.57 -15.98
C LYS A 159 4.43 -13.54 -15.46
N ILE A 160 4.03 -13.69 -14.20
CA ILE A 160 3.30 -12.63 -13.50
C ILE A 160 4.25 -11.46 -13.30
N LYS A 161 3.83 -10.27 -13.73
CA LYS A 161 4.51 -9.00 -13.49
C LYS A 161 3.52 -8.02 -12.88
N ASN A 162 4.04 -7.03 -12.18
CA ASN A 162 3.25 -5.87 -11.79
C ASN A 162 3.26 -4.83 -12.90
N PHE A 163 2.22 -4.00 -12.92
CA PHE A 163 2.07 -2.88 -13.85
C PHE A 163 3.08 -1.77 -13.55
#